data_AF-A0A7V2SLM6-F1
#
_entry.id   AF-A0A7V2SLM6-F1
#
_cell.length_a   1.000
_cell.length_b   1.000
_cell.length_c   1.000
_cell.angle_alpha   90.00
_cell.angle_beta   90.00
_cell.angle_gamma   90.00
#
_symmetry.space_group_name_H-M   'P 1'
#
loop_
_entity.id
_entity.type
_entity.pdbx_description
1 polymer ?
#
loop_
_entity_poly.entity_id
_entity_poly.type
_entity_poly.pdbx_seq_one_letter_code
_entity_poly.pdbx_strand_id
1 'polypeptide(L)'
;MDSRAIRSEGWHLFPRPYIGYKLFNSLFLGLSVGTIFVIYKPLDPSVYSLGGIALALAMLAIAQLYGRIMTLPWFFRISLLVELVVLGMVLWFLAAPYTWLTAMLVYAGYQLTFSFGSYLVRAETLALDDDELLRRVDSAKQIGYLLGMAASWLFYKLLEHRGITASEAKVYDLHWLLLGCELVIIFLLVKSFGRESRRSAVGGRQS
;
A
#
# COMPACT_ATOMS: atom_id res chain seq x y z
N MET A 1 -15.74 -24.64 12.80
CA MET A 1 -14.65 -23.70 12.47
C MET A 1 -14.96 -22.43 13.23
N ASP A 2 -14.14 -22.09 14.22
CA ASP A 2 -14.39 -20.97 15.12
C ASP A 2 -14.20 -19.64 14.34
N SER A 3 -15.29 -18.90 14.20
CA SER A 3 -15.45 -17.79 13.26
C SER A 3 -14.90 -16.45 13.76
N ARG A 4 -13.97 -16.43 14.72
CA ARG A 4 -13.82 -15.23 15.57
C ARG A 4 -12.36 -14.82 15.70
N ALA A 5 -12.05 -13.68 15.08
CA ALA A 5 -10.82 -12.92 15.13
C ALA A 5 -9.53 -13.58 14.57
N ILE A 6 -8.78 -12.78 13.81
CA ILE A 6 -7.38 -13.05 13.50
C ILE A 6 -6.59 -13.27 14.81
N ARG A 7 -5.63 -14.21 14.82
CA ARG A 7 -4.82 -14.46 16.03
C ARG A 7 -3.99 -13.22 16.37
N SER A 8 -4.18 -12.66 17.56
CA SER A 8 -3.55 -11.40 17.96
C SER A 8 -2.09 -11.56 18.40
N GLU A 9 -1.71 -12.68 19.03
CA GLU A 9 -0.33 -12.94 19.51
C GLU A 9 0.28 -11.76 20.31
N GLY A 10 -0.53 -11.09 21.14
CA GLY A 10 -0.11 -9.92 21.94
C GLY A 10 0.01 -8.61 21.15
N TRP A 11 -0.55 -8.56 19.93
CA TRP A 11 -0.71 -7.36 19.13
C TRP A 11 -2.13 -6.82 19.16
N HIS A 12 -2.26 -5.53 18.90
CA HIS A 12 -3.53 -4.81 18.77
C HIS A 12 -3.56 -3.95 17.53
N LEU A 13 -4.76 -3.84 16.94
CA LEU A 13 -5.06 -2.92 15.85
C LEU A 13 -5.83 -1.73 16.39
N PHE A 14 -5.37 -0.52 16.12
CA PHE A 14 -6.04 0.72 16.48
C PHE A 14 -6.87 1.23 15.29
N PRO A 15 -8.22 1.23 15.36
CA PRO A 15 -9.05 1.49 14.18
C PRO A 15 -8.90 2.91 13.60
N ARG A 16 -8.76 3.93 14.45
CA ARG A 16 -8.65 5.33 14.01
C ARG A 16 -7.43 5.59 13.10
N PRO A 17 -6.19 5.32 13.53
CA PRO A 17 -5.03 5.44 12.64
C PRO A 17 -5.12 4.50 11.44
N TYR A 18 -5.75 3.32 11.58
CA TYR A 18 -5.91 2.36 10.49
C TYR A 18 -6.81 2.87 9.36
N ILE A 19 -7.93 3.51 9.70
CA ILE A 19 -8.80 4.18 8.74
C ILE A 19 -8.02 5.29 8.00
N GLY A 20 -7.23 6.07 8.73
CA GLY A 20 -6.35 7.08 8.14
C GLY A 20 -5.32 6.48 7.18
N TYR A 21 -4.67 5.39 7.59
CA TYR A 21 -3.74 4.62 6.75
C TYR A 21 -4.43 4.20 5.45
N LYS A 22 -5.63 3.60 5.52
CA LYS A 22 -6.37 3.17 4.32
C LYS A 22 -6.80 4.31 3.41
N LEU A 23 -7.18 5.45 3.99
CA LEU A 23 -7.47 6.66 3.21
C LEU A 23 -6.25 7.11 2.41
N PHE A 24 -5.10 7.28 3.07
CA PHE A 24 -3.88 7.76 2.41
C PHE A 24 -3.32 6.73 1.42
N ASN A 25 -3.38 5.44 1.74
CA ASN A 25 -2.96 4.37 0.84
C ASN A 25 -3.81 4.36 -0.46
N SER A 26 -5.13 4.53 -0.35
CA SER A 26 -5.98 4.68 -1.55
C SER A 26 -5.81 6.02 -2.26
N LEU A 27 -5.47 7.10 -1.53
CA LEU A 27 -5.10 8.38 -2.13
C LEU A 27 -3.81 8.28 -2.96
N PHE A 28 -2.79 7.57 -2.46
CA PHE A 28 -1.58 7.26 -3.23
C PHE A 28 -1.92 6.51 -4.51
N LEU A 29 -2.76 5.47 -4.42
CA LEU A 29 -3.22 4.72 -5.59
C LEU A 29 -3.90 5.65 -6.60
N GLY A 30 -4.83 6.50 -6.16
CA GLY A 30 -5.51 7.46 -7.02
C GLY A 30 -4.56 8.47 -7.68
N LEU A 31 -3.55 8.95 -6.94
CA LEU A 31 -2.51 9.82 -7.50
C LEU A 31 -1.70 9.10 -8.59
N SER A 32 -1.33 7.84 -8.35
CA SER A 32 -0.37 7.11 -9.16
C SER A 32 -0.96 6.42 -10.39
N VAL A 33 -2.28 6.22 -10.50
CA VAL A 33 -2.91 5.49 -11.63
C VAL A 33 -2.40 5.99 -12.99
N GLY A 34 -2.40 7.31 -13.20
CA GLY A 34 -1.98 7.90 -14.48
C GLY A 34 -0.49 7.72 -14.80
N THR A 35 0.35 7.53 -13.77
CA THR A 35 1.81 7.42 -13.95
C THR A 35 2.21 6.14 -14.68
N ILE A 36 1.43 5.07 -14.51
CA ILE A 36 1.69 3.74 -15.08
C ILE A 36 1.81 3.79 -16.60
N PHE A 37 0.94 4.57 -17.27
CA PHE A 37 0.95 4.72 -18.73
C PHE A 37 2.20 5.40 -19.26
N VAL A 38 2.79 6.28 -18.45
CA VAL A 38 4.10 6.82 -18.74
C VAL A 38 5.09 5.72 -18.43
N ILE A 39 5.34 5.40 -17.14
CA ILE A 39 6.42 4.52 -16.65
C ILE A 39 6.60 3.24 -17.46
N TYR A 40 5.52 2.58 -17.84
CA TYR A 40 5.58 1.29 -18.52
C TYR A 40 5.68 1.37 -20.05
N LYS A 41 5.72 2.56 -20.64
CA LYS A 41 5.92 2.78 -22.09
C LYS A 41 7.07 1.94 -22.70
N PRO A 42 8.20 1.69 -22.01
CA PRO A 42 9.26 0.86 -22.56
C PRO A 42 8.98 -0.66 -22.58
N LEU A 43 7.88 -1.12 -21.98
CA LEU A 43 7.62 -2.54 -21.74
C LEU A 43 6.72 -3.15 -22.81
N ASP A 44 7.14 -4.29 -23.36
CA ASP A 44 6.35 -5.02 -24.35
C ASP A 44 5.12 -5.72 -23.73
N PRO A 45 4.01 -5.86 -24.50
CA PRO A 45 2.81 -6.59 -24.08
C PRO A 45 3.08 -8.00 -23.51
N SER A 46 4.07 -8.71 -24.05
CA SER A 46 4.43 -10.07 -23.61
C SER A 46 4.93 -10.11 -22.16
N VAL A 47 5.55 -9.03 -21.68
CA VAL A 47 6.05 -8.94 -20.30
C VAL A 47 4.89 -8.88 -19.30
N TYR A 48 3.77 -8.27 -19.68
CA TYR A 48 2.58 -8.24 -18.85
C TYR A 48 1.98 -9.64 -18.68
N SER A 49 1.93 -10.42 -19.75
CA SER A 49 1.48 -11.81 -19.69
C SER A 49 2.39 -12.66 -18.78
N LEU A 50 3.71 -12.53 -18.92
CA LEU A 50 4.66 -13.25 -18.06
C LEU A 50 4.51 -12.83 -16.58
N GLY A 51 4.41 -11.53 -16.31
CA GLY A 51 4.19 -11.02 -14.96
C GLY A 51 2.85 -11.48 -14.38
N GLY A 52 1.79 -11.57 -15.17
CA GLY A 52 0.49 -12.10 -14.75
C GLY A 52 0.56 -13.57 -14.35
N ILE A 53 1.29 -14.40 -15.09
CA ILE A 53 1.55 -15.81 -14.72
C ILE A 53 2.31 -15.87 -13.40
N ALA A 54 3.40 -15.10 -13.28
CA ALA A 54 4.21 -15.06 -12.07
C ALA A 54 3.40 -14.59 -10.85
N LEU A 55 2.57 -13.56 -11.02
CA LEU A 55 1.65 -13.07 -10.00
C LEU A 55 0.68 -14.16 -9.55
N ALA A 56 0.02 -14.85 -10.49
CA ALA A 56 -0.93 -15.91 -10.16
C ALA A 56 -0.27 -17.06 -9.37
N LEU A 57 0.93 -17.48 -9.77
CA LEU A 57 1.71 -18.49 -9.05
C LEU A 57 2.09 -18.01 -7.64
N ALA A 58 2.52 -16.74 -7.50
CA ALA A 58 2.86 -16.16 -6.20
C ALA A 58 1.65 -16.08 -5.27
N MET A 59 0.49 -15.65 -5.77
CA MET A 59 -0.77 -15.63 -5.00
C MET A 59 -1.17 -17.03 -4.53
N LEU A 60 -1.02 -18.05 -5.40
CA LEU A 60 -1.29 -19.44 -5.03
C LEU A 60 -0.34 -19.93 -3.93
N ALA A 61 0.95 -19.61 -4.04
CA ALA A 61 1.94 -19.95 -3.02
C ALA A 61 1.62 -19.28 -1.67
N ILE A 62 1.26 -17.99 -1.68
CA ILE A 62 0.87 -17.25 -0.47
C ILE A 62 -0.38 -17.86 0.18
N ALA A 63 -1.37 -18.29 -0.61
CA ALA A 63 -2.57 -18.93 -0.11
C ALA A 63 -2.29 -20.23 0.68
N GLN A 64 -1.29 -21.02 0.26
CA GLN A 64 -0.86 -22.22 1.00
C GLN A 64 -0.27 -21.88 2.39
N LEU A 65 0.21 -20.66 2.59
CA LEU A 65 0.81 -20.21 3.84
C LEU A 65 -0.21 -19.66 4.85
N TYR A 66 -1.49 -19.53 4.48
CA TYR A 66 -2.52 -18.88 5.33
C TYR A 66 -2.61 -19.47 6.74
N GLY A 67 -2.41 -20.79 6.91
CA GLY A 67 -2.38 -21.39 8.25
C GLY A 67 -1.36 -20.75 9.19
N ARG A 68 -0.23 -20.27 8.65
CA ARG A 68 0.88 -19.64 9.40
C ARG A 68 0.77 -18.12 9.45
N ILE A 69 0.48 -17.48 8.31
CA ILE A 69 0.58 -16.02 8.19
C ILE A 69 -0.70 -15.28 8.60
N MET A 70 -1.81 -15.98 8.89
CA MET A 70 -3.07 -15.33 9.27
C MET A 70 -3.13 -14.95 10.76
N THR A 71 -2.26 -14.01 11.13
CA THR A 71 -2.09 -13.48 12.49
C THR A 71 -1.85 -11.96 12.40
N LEU A 72 -2.18 -11.22 13.44
CA LEU A 72 -2.02 -9.77 13.47
C LEU A 72 -0.55 -9.29 13.33
N PRO A 73 0.47 -9.96 13.93
CA PRO A 73 1.87 -9.61 13.68
C PRO A 73 2.28 -9.78 12.21
N TRP A 74 1.85 -10.88 11.56
CA TRP A 74 2.14 -11.11 10.15
C TRP A 74 1.39 -10.13 9.25
N PHE A 75 0.16 -9.76 9.62
CA PHE A 75 -0.59 -8.73 8.92
C PHE A 75 0.15 -7.40 8.91
N PHE A 76 0.66 -6.98 10.08
CA PHE A 76 1.51 -5.78 10.18
C PHE A 76 2.79 -5.90 9.34
N ARG A 77 3.55 -7.00 9.49
CA ARG A 77 4.84 -7.18 8.79
C ARG A 77 4.68 -7.19 7.28
N ILE A 78 3.66 -7.88 6.76
CA ILE A 78 3.39 -7.96 5.32
C ILE A 78 2.89 -6.61 4.81
N SER A 79 2.01 -5.93 5.54
CA SER A 79 1.59 -4.57 5.17
C SER A 79 2.80 -3.64 5.10
N LEU A 80 3.68 -3.67 6.12
CA LEU A 80 4.89 -2.84 6.15
C LEU A 80 5.85 -3.20 5.01
N LEU A 81 6.04 -4.49 4.72
CA LEU A 81 6.85 -4.94 3.58
C LEU A 81 6.33 -4.34 2.27
N VAL A 82 5.00 -4.38 2.05
CA VAL A 82 4.38 -3.82 0.85
C VAL A 82 4.63 -2.32 0.74
N GLU A 83 4.40 -1.55 1.81
CA GLU A 83 4.67 -0.11 1.79
C GLU A 83 6.18 0.18 1.59
N LEU A 84 7.08 -0.60 2.19
CA LEU A 84 8.53 -0.43 1.97
C LEU A 84 8.95 -0.74 0.53
N VAL A 85 8.31 -1.70 -0.13
CA VAL A 85 8.52 -1.95 -1.57
C VAL A 85 8.03 -0.76 -2.39
N VAL A 86 6.86 -0.19 -2.07
CA VAL A 86 6.33 1.01 -2.74
C VAL A 86 7.26 2.21 -2.54
N LEU A 87 7.71 2.46 -1.32
CA LEU A 87 8.70 3.50 -1.03
C LEU A 87 9.99 3.27 -1.83
N GLY A 88 10.49 2.04 -1.89
CA GLY A 88 11.66 1.68 -2.69
C GLY A 88 11.46 1.99 -4.18
N MET A 89 10.28 1.69 -4.74
CA MET A 89 9.96 2.04 -6.13
C MET A 89 9.94 3.54 -6.36
N VAL A 90 9.32 4.32 -5.46
CA VAL A 90 9.26 5.79 -5.58
C VAL A 90 10.65 6.40 -5.50
N LEU A 91 11.48 5.98 -4.54
CA LEU A 91 12.85 6.46 -4.38
C LEU A 91 13.72 6.08 -5.58
N TRP A 92 13.59 4.85 -6.08
CA TRP A 92 14.30 4.41 -7.27
C TRP A 92 13.91 5.26 -8.48
N PHE A 93 12.61 5.48 -8.69
CA PHE A 93 12.12 6.31 -9.80
C PHE A 93 12.63 7.75 -9.73
N LEU A 94 12.73 8.34 -8.54
CA LEU A 94 13.26 9.70 -8.35
C LEU A 94 14.78 9.79 -8.56
N ALA A 95 15.53 8.71 -8.32
CA ALA A 95 16.98 8.67 -8.40
C ALA A 95 17.53 8.17 -9.75
N ALA A 96 16.77 7.32 -10.45
CA ALA A 96 17.20 6.66 -11.67
C ALA A 96 16.61 7.31 -12.93
N PRO A 97 17.32 7.24 -14.08
CA PRO A 97 16.79 7.75 -15.34
C PRO A 97 15.62 6.90 -15.84
N TYR A 98 14.84 7.51 -16.73
CA TYR A 98 13.70 6.89 -17.37
C TYR A 98 14.14 5.85 -18.42
N THR A 99 14.24 4.58 -18.01
CA THR A 99 14.78 3.48 -18.82
C THR A 99 13.91 2.23 -18.72
N TRP A 100 14.14 1.26 -19.61
CA TRP A 100 13.52 -0.07 -19.52
C TRP A 100 13.75 -0.74 -18.17
N LEU A 101 14.94 -0.60 -17.58
CA LEU A 101 15.26 -1.15 -16.27
C LEU A 101 14.38 -0.54 -15.16
N THR A 102 14.24 0.78 -15.16
CA THR A 102 13.36 1.48 -14.20
C THR A 102 11.91 1.01 -14.35
N ALA A 103 11.41 0.89 -15.58
CA ALA A 103 10.08 0.38 -15.86
C ALA A 103 9.89 -1.06 -15.36
N MET A 104 10.88 -1.93 -15.58
CA MET A 104 10.87 -3.32 -15.09
C MET A 104 10.92 -3.45 -13.58
N LEU A 105 11.75 -2.65 -12.91
CA LEU A 105 11.83 -2.69 -11.46
C LEU A 105 10.53 -2.20 -10.80
N VAL A 106 9.94 -1.12 -11.32
CA VAL A 106 8.64 -0.63 -10.85
C VAL A 106 7.55 -1.67 -11.14
N TYR A 107 7.52 -2.24 -12.34
CA TYR A 107 6.57 -3.30 -12.69
C TYR A 107 6.69 -4.51 -11.76
N ALA A 108 7.89 -5.03 -11.55
CA ALA A 108 8.16 -6.17 -10.67
C ALA A 108 7.80 -5.88 -9.22
N GLY A 109 8.09 -4.67 -8.73
CA GLY A 109 7.68 -4.23 -7.40
C GLY A 109 6.16 -4.24 -7.24
N TYR A 110 5.41 -3.72 -8.23
CA TYR A 110 3.95 -3.82 -8.21
C TYR A 110 3.46 -5.26 -8.23
N GLN A 111 4.03 -6.15 -9.06
CA GLN A 111 3.66 -7.58 -9.05
C GLN A 111 3.87 -8.22 -7.67
N LEU A 112 4.98 -7.89 -7.00
CA LEU A 112 5.25 -8.37 -5.65
C LEU A 112 4.19 -7.86 -4.66
N THR A 113 3.86 -6.57 -4.68
CA THR A 113 2.84 -6.01 -3.77
C THR A 113 1.45 -6.61 -4.03
N PHE A 114 1.04 -6.75 -5.29
CA PHE A 114 -0.25 -7.32 -5.67
C PHE A 114 -0.38 -8.79 -5.31
N SER A 115 0.73 -9.54 -5.25
CA SER A 115 0.70 -10.94 -4.84
C SER A 115 0.14 -11.13 -3.42
N PHE A 116 0.30 -10.12 -2.54
CA PHE A 116 -0.25 -10.12 -1.19
C PHE A 116 -1.67 -9.56 -1.10
N GLY A 117 -2.27 -9.07 -2.20
CA GLY A 117 -3.55 -8.37 -2.19
C GLY A 117 -4.68 -9.18 -1.55
N SER A 118 -4.90 -10.42 -2.01
CA SER A 118 -5.94 -11.31 -1.47
C SER A 118 -5.71 -11.66 0.00
N TYR A 119 -4.45 -11.78 0.41
CA TYR A 119 -4.10 -12.00 1.81
C TYR A 119 -4.48 -10.78 2.67
N LEU A 120 -4.06 -9.59 2.26
CA LEU A 120 -4.28 -8.35 3.01
C LEU A 120 -5.76 -8.01 3.18
N VAL A 121 -6.57 -8.20 2.12
CA VAL A 121 -8.03 -7.99 2.20
C VAL A 121 -8.65 -8.93 3.23
N ARG A 122 -8.30 -10.22 3.18
CA ARG A 122 -8.83 -11.20 4.15
C ARG A 122 -8.34 -10.91 5.57
N ALA A 123 -7.09 -10.52 5.73
CA ALA A 123 -6.50 -10.19 7.03
C ALA A 123 -7.20 -8.98 7.66
N GLU A 124 -7.53 -7.97 6.86
CA GLU A 124 -8.31 -6.81 7.28
C GLU A 124 -9.71 -7.21 7.76
N THR A 125 -10.44 -8.01 6.98
CA THR A 125 -11.80 -8.46 7.37
C THR A 125 -11.78 -9.19 8.70
N LEU A 126 -10.85 -10.12 8.89
CA LEU A 126 -10.72 -10.89 10.14
C LEU A 126 -10.16 -10.06 11.32
N ALA A 127 -9.46 -8.96 11.05
CA ALA A 127 -8.87 -8.10 12.07
C ALA A 127 -9.85 -7.05 12.61
N LEU A 128 -10.80 -6.60 11.78
CA LEU A 128 -11.77 -5.58 12.17
C LEU A 128 -13.06 -6.18 12.71
N ASP A 129 -13.52 -7.33 12.19
CA ASP A 129 -14.67 -8.14 12.67
C ASP A 129 -15.89 -7.34 13.17
N ASP A 130 -16.11 -6.16 12.60
CA ASP A 130 -17.14 -5.18 12.96
C ASP A 130 -17.58 -4.48 11.67
N ASP A 131 -18.86 -4.63 11.33
CA ASP A 131 -19.44 -4.15 10.08
C ASP A 131 -19.36 -2.61 9.95
N GLU A 132 -19.49 -1.88 11.05
CA GLU A 132 -19.42 -0.42 11.04
C GLU A 132 -17.99 0.07 10.81
N LEU A 133 -17.00 -0.60 11.41
CA LEU A 133 -15.58 -0.33 11.14
C LEU A 133 -15.19 -0.68 9.71
N LEU A 134 -15.64 -1.83 9.20
CA LEU A 134 -15.43 -2.23 7.81
C LEU A 134 -16.03 -1.20 6.84
N ARG A 135 -17.28 -0.78 7.07
CA ARG A 135 -17.94 0.26 6.28
C ARG A 135 -17.14 1.57 6.26
N ARG A 136 -16.60 2.00 7.41
CA ARG A 136 -15.78 3.22 7.50
C ARG A 136 -14.47 3.09 6.75
N VAL A 137 -13.81 1.94 6.86
CA VAL A 137 -12.58 1.64 6.14
C VAL A 137 -12.81 1.64 4.63
N ASP A 138 -13.87 0.99 4.15
CA ASP A 138 -14.17 0.96 2.72
C ASP A 138 -14.59 2.33 2.19
N SER A 139 -15.35 3.09 2.96
CA SER A 139 -15.66 4.50 2.65
C SER A 139 -14.39 5.34 2.55
N ALA A 140 -13.46 5.16 3.49
CA ALA A 140 -12.18 5.88 3.50
C ALA A 140 -11.31 5.54 2.29
N LYS A 141 -11.28 4.27 1.85
CA LYS A 141 -10.59 3.86 0.62
C LYS A 141 -11.18 4.54 -0.61
N GLN A 142 -12.51 4.54 -0.75
CA GLN A 142 -13.18 5.15 -1.90
C GLN A 142 -12.99 6.67 -1.96
N ILE A 143 -13.13 7.35 -0.81
CA ILE A 143 -12.88 8.78 -0.70
C ILE A 143 -11.41 9.09 -1.02
N GLY A 144 -10.48 8.34 -0.44
CA GLY A 144 -9.05 8.48 -0.70
C GLY A 144 -8.73 8.34 -2.18
N TYR A 145 -9.21 7.28 -2.82
CA TYR A 145 -9.02 7.02 -4.24
C TYR A 145 -9.56 8.15 -5.13
N LEU A 146 -10.78 8.61 -4.87
CA LEU A 146 -11.39 9.73 -5.61
C LEU A 146 -10.58 11.02 -5.44
N LEU A 147 -10.19 11.36 -4.21
CA LEU A 147 -9.35 12.53 -3.93
C LEU A 147 -8.00 12.43 -4.63
N GLY A 148 -7.38 11.25 -4.62
CA GLY A 148 -6.13 11.00 -5.33
C GLY A 148 -6.24 11.23 -6.83
N MET A 149 -7.28 10.69 -7.48
CA MET A 149 -7.53 10.90 -8.91
C MET A 149 -7.77 12.38 -9.24
N ALA A 150 -8.62 13.06 -8.46
CA ALA A 150 -8.92 14.48 -8.65
C ALA A 150 -7.68 15.36 -8.45
N ALA A 151 -6.87 15.06 -7.43
CA ALA A 151 -5.62 15.75 -7.16
C ALA A 151 -4.59 15.52 -8.28
N SER A 152 -4.46 14.28 -8.80
CA SER A 152 -3.57 13.95 -9.92
C SER A 152 -3.95 14.75 -11.17
N TRP A 153 -5.24 14.77 -11.52
CA TRP A 153 -5.75 15.54 -12.65
C TRP A 153 -5.46 17.04 -12.51
N LEU A 154 -5.76 17.61 -11.33
CA LEU A 154 -5.50 19.03 -11.06
C LEU A 154 -4.00 19.34 -11.11
N PHE A 155 -3.17 18.48 -10.53
CA PHE A 155 -1.72 18.62 -10.52
C PHE A 155 -1.17 18.71 -11.95
N TYR A 156 -1.56 17.79 -12.84
CA TYR A 156 -1.15 17.82 -14.23
C TYR A 156 -1.61 19.08 -14.97
N LYS A 157 -2.84 19.55 -14.71
CA LYS A 157 -3.34 20.81 -15.32
C LYS A 157 -2.57 22.04 -14.85
N LEU A 158 -2.17 22.08 -13.57
CA LEU A 158 -1.34 23.16 -13.04
C LEU A 158 0.08 23.15 -13.65
N LEU A 159 0.67 21.98 -13.85
CA LEU A 159 1.97 21.86 -14.53
C LEU A 159 1.90 22.30 -15.99
N GLU A 160 0.84 21.91 -16.71
CA GLU A 160 0.59 22.37 -18.08
C GLU A 160 0.47 23.89 -18.16
N HIS A 161 -0.26 24.51 -17.23
CA HIS A 161 -0.39 25.96 -17.17
C HIS A 161 0.95 26.67 -16.91
N ARG A 162 1.89 26.01 -16.22
CA ARG A 162 3.27 26.49 -16.01
C ARG A 162 4.21 26.17 -17.18
N GLY A 163 3.72 25.60 -18.27
CA GLY A 163 4.50 25.28 -19.47
C GLY A 163 5.17 23.91 -19.46
N ILE A 164 4.96 23.08 -18.42
CA ILE A 164 5.49 21.71 -18.37
C ILE A 164 4.53 20.79 -19.14
N THR A 165 4.88 20.47 -20.38
CA THR A 165 4.03 19.68 -21.27
C THR A 165 4.48 18.23 -21.40
N ALA A 166 5.77 17.95 -21.23
CA ALA A 166 6.35 16.61 -21.32
C ALA A 166 5.79 15.67 -20.22
N SER A 167 5.27 14.51 -20.62
CA SER A 167 4.64 13.55 -19.72
C SER A 167 5.61 12.99 -18.68
N GLU A 168 6.85 12.72 -19.08
CA GLU A 168 7.90 12.22 -18.20
C GLU A 168 8.21 13.22 -17.08
N ALA A 169 8.29 14.52 -17.41
CA ALA A 169 8.52 15.58 -16.43
C ALA A 169 7.35 15.73 -15.45
N LYS A 170 6.10 15.70 -15.94
CA LYS A 170 4.90 15.74 -15.08
C LYS A 170 4.86 14.58 -14.09
N VAL A 171 5.20 13.38 -14.56
CA VAL A 171 5.22 12.18 -13.72
C VAL A 171 6.36 12.27 -12.72
N TYR A 172 7.55 12.73 -13.11
CA TYR A 172 8.65 12.99 -12.18
C TYR A 172 8.25 13.94 -11.05
N ASP A 173 7.65 15.08 -11.37
CA ASP A 173 7.19 16.05 -10.36
C ASP A 173 6.12 15.46 -9.43
N LEU A 174 5.21 14.64 -9.96
CA LEU A 174 4.19 13.97 -9.14
C LEU A 174 4.81 12.97 -8.15
N HIS A 175 5.95 12.36 -8.47
CA HIS A 175 6.59 11.40 -7.57
C HIS A 175 7.11 12.03 -6.28
N TRP A 176 7.40 13.33 -6.26
CA TRP A 176 7.69 14.04 -5.01
C TRP A 176 6.46 14.12 -4.09
N LEU A 177 5.27 14.32 -4.66
CA LEU A 177 4.01 14.26 -3.91
C LEU A 177 3.72 12.82 -3.42
N LEU A 178 3.95 11.82 -4.28
CA LEU A 178 3.82 10.41 -3.91
C LEU A 178 4.76 10.03 -2.77
N LEU A 179 6.01 10.50 -2.78
CA LEU A 179 6.96 10.28 -1.69
C LEU A 179 6.44 10.83 -0.36
N GLY A 180 5.94 12.08 -0.36
CA GLY A 180 5.35 12.67 0.84
C GLY A 180 4.14 11.88 1.35
N CYS A 181 3.28 11.42 0.44
CA CYS A 181 2.13 10.58 0.77
C CYS A 181 2.56 9.23 1.36
N GLU A 182 3.56 8.58 0.77
CA GLU A 182 4.09 7.28 1.20
C GLU A 182 4.67 7.32 2.61
N LEU A 183 5.40 8.39 2.96
CA LEU A 183 5.91 8.57 4.32
C LEU A 183 4.77 8.70 5.34
N VAL A 184 3.66 9.36 4.98
CA VAL A 184 2.46 9.45 5.82
C VAL A 184 1.78 8.08 5.96
N ILE A 185 1.70 7.30 4.88
CA ILE A 185 1.15 5.94 4.88
C ILE A 185 1.91 5.07 5.86
N ILE A 186 3.24 5.01 5.74
CA ILE A 186 4.10 4.21 6.63
C ILE A 186 3.94 4.66 8.09
N PHE A 187 3.93 5.97 8.34
CA PHE A 187 3.72 6.51 9.69
C PHE A 187 2.39 6.07 10.29
N LEU A 188 1.28 6.20 9.53
CA LEU A 188 -0.05 5.79 9.97
C LEU A 188 -0.15 4.28 10.15
N LEU A 189 0.48 3.49 9.28
CA LEU A 189 0.54 2.04 9.39
C LEU A 189 1.23 1.61 10.69
N VAL A 190 2.41 2.15 10.99
CA VAL A 190 3.12 1.84 12.25
C VAL A 190 2.30 2.27 13.47
N LYS A 191 1.60 3.40 13.41
CA LYS A 191 0.69 3.85 14.48
C LYS A 191 -0.56 2.96 14.63
N SER A 192 -0.94 2.24 13.59
CA SER A 192 -2.12 1.38 13.58
C SER A 192 -1.92 0.08 14.35
N PHE A 193 -0.69 -0.37 14.55
CA PHE A 193 -0.40 -1.63 15.21
C PHE A 193 0.45 -1.42 16.48
N GLY A 194 0.07 -2.07 17.59
CA GLY A 194 0.81 -1.99 18.86
C GLY A 194 1.05 -3.35 19.51
N ARG A 195 2.08 -3.45 20.35
CA ARG A 195 2.37 -4.63 21.19
C ARG A 195 1.98 -4.35 22.65
N GLU A 196 1.41 -5.34 23.32
CA GLU A 196 0.92 -5.25 24.72
C GLU A 196 2.00 -4.98 25.79
N SER A 197 3.28 -5.08 25.45
CA SER A 197 4.38 -5.04 26.43
C SER A 197 4.75 -3.65 26.99
N ARG A 198 3.91 -2.61 26.81
CA ARG A 198 4.17 -1.24 27.31
C ARG A 198 3.35 -0.79 28.53
N ARG A 199 2.51 -1.62 29.14
CA ARG A 199 1.71 -1.21 30.32
C ARG A 199 1.96 -1.97 31.62
N SER A 200 2.56 -3.16 31.60
CA SER A 200 2.75 -3.94 32.83
C SER A 200 4.02 -3.59 33.63
N ALA A 201 4.94 -2.77 33.08
CA ALA A 201 6.19 -2.42 33.77
C ALA A 201 6.09 -1.20 34.72
N VAL A 202 4.96 -0.46 34.72
CA VAL A 202 4.79 0.76 35.54
C VAL A 202 3.78 0.57 36.69
N GLY A 203 2.99 -0.51 36.70
CA GLY A 203 1.94 -0.74 37.70
C GLY A 203 2.29 -1.70 38.85
N GLY A 204 3.47 -2.32 38.87
CA GLY A 204 3.80 -3.43 39.77
C GLY A 204 4.57 -3.08 41.06
N ARG A 205 4.66 -1.80 41.45
CA ARG A 205 5.30 -1.38 42.71
C ARG A 205 4.38 -0.54 43.59
N GLN A 206 3.16 -1.00 43.85
CA GLN A 206 2.37 -0.56 45.02
C GLN A 206 1.41 -1.69 45.44
N SER A 207 1.91 -2.59 46.28
CA SER A 207 1.13 -3.33 47.29
C SER A 207 2.08 -3.95 48.30
#